data_AF-A0A8T4FG54-F1
#
_entry.id   AF-A0A8T4FG54-F1
#
_cell.length_a   1.000
_cell.length_b   1.000
_cell.length_c   1.000
_cell.angle_alpha   90.00
_cell.angle_beta   90.00
_cell.angle_gamma   90.00
#
_symmetry.space_group_name_H-M   'P 1'
#
loop_
_entity.id
_entity.type
_entity.pdbx_description
1 polymer ?
#
loop_
_entity_poly.entity_id
_entity_poly.type
_entity_poly.pdbx_seq_one_letter_code
_entity_poly.pdbx_strand_id
1 'polypeptide(L)' 'MAHSQPTTYRELADVLNSIPLLLREARRARGLSQRATAEQLGMSFSTVCRIEDGRDGMVSNALAVLAWLDQTPEAGE' A
#
# COMPACT_ATOMS: atom_id res chain seq x y z
N MET A 1 -22.34 -12.56 19.04
CA MET A 1 -21.84 -11.47 18.16
C MET A 1 -20.44 -11.13 18.64
N ALA A 2 -19.40 -11.46 17.85
CA ALA A 2 -18.03 -11.19 18.26
C ALA A 2 -17.81 -9.68 18.30
N HIS A 3 -17.51 -9.13 19.48
CA HIS A 3 -17.02 -7.77 19.59
C HIS A 3 -15.57 -7.79 19.12
N SER A 4 -15.32 -7.37 17.87
CA SER A 4 -13.95 -7.05 17.45
C SER A 4 -13.42 -5.99 18.40
N GLN A 5 -12.35 -6.29 19.11
CA GLN A 5 -11.67 -5.28 19.92
C GLN A 5 -11.26 -4.11 19.01
N PRO A 6 -11.31 -2.86 19.51
CA PRO A 6 -10.85 -1.72 18.74
C PRO A 6 -9.36 -1.87 18.44
N THR A 7 -8.97 -1.69 17.17
CA THR A 7 -7.57 -1.67 16.74
C THR A 7 -6.80 -0.66 17.58
N THR A 8 -5.68 -1.08 18.16
CA THR A 8 -4.82 -0.19 18.94
C THR A 8 -4.06 0.76 18.02
N TYR A 9 -3.68 1.95 18.50
CA TYR A 9 -2.82 2.84 17.73
C TYR A 9 -1.45 2.23 17.37
N ARG A 10 -0.98 1.28 18.19
CA ARG A 10 0.25 0.52 17.90
C ARG A 10 0.09 -0.34 16.65
N GLU A 11 -0.99 -1.13 16.59
CA GLU A 11 -1.26 -1.96 15.42
C GLU A 11 -1.45 -1.11 14.16
N LEU A 12 -2.11 0.04 14.26
CA LEU A 12 -2.23 0.98 13.13
C LEU A 12 -0.86 1.51 12.70
N ALA A 13 0.01 1.88 13.64
CA ALA A 13 1.35 2.33 13.33
C ALA A 13 2.20 1.22 12.68
N ASP A 14 2.08 -0.02 13.14
CA ASP A 14 2.79 -1.18 12.59
C ASP A 14 2.34 -1.47 11.14
N VAL A 15 1.04 -1.35 10.85
CA VAL A 15 0.51 -1.44 9.49
C VAL A 15 1.07 -0.32 8.61
N LEU A 16 1.01 0.94 9.06
CA LEU A 16 1.52 2.08 8.30
C LEU A 16 3.02 1.96 8.02
N ASN A 17 3.80 1.48 9.00
CA ASN A 17 5.24 1.23 8.84
C ASN A 17 5.55 0.11 7.84
N SER A 18 4.61 -0.82 7.62
CA SER A 18 4.80 -1.95 6.70
C SER A 18 4.43 -1.61 5.24
N ILE A 19 3.70 -0.51 5.00
CA ILE A 19 3.25 -0.07 3.66
C ILE A 19 4.38 -0.05 2.60
N PRO A 20 5.59 0.50 2.87
CA PRO A 20 6.67 0.52 1.88
C PRO A 20 7.02 -0.87 1.35
N LEU A 21 7.13 -1.86 2.25
CA LEU A 21 7.44 -3.24 1.92
C LEU A 21 6.28 -3.89 1.16
N LEU A 22 5.06 -3.75 1.71
CA LEU A 22 3.85 -4.36 1.14
C LEU A 22 3.57 -3.85 -0.28
N LEU A 23 3.71 -2.54 -0.52
CA LEU A 23 3.56 -1.95 -1.85
C LEU A 23 4.56 -2.53 -2.85
N ARG A 24 5.84 -2.61 -2.44
CA ARG A 24 6.92 -3.14 -3.29
C ARG A 24 6.70 -4.61 -3.64
N GLU A 25 6.29 -5.42 -2.67
CA GLU A 25 6.03 -6.85 -2.87
C GLU A 25 4.82 -7.08 -3.76
N ALA A 26 3.69 -6.44 -3.46
CA ALA A 26 2.48 -6.56 -4.27
C ALA A 26 2.71 -6.07 -5.71
N ARG A 27 3.43 -4.96 -5.89
CA ARG A 27 3.82 -4.48 -7.22
C ARG A 27 4.63 -5.51 -7.99
N ARG A 28 5.65 -6.12 -7.36
CA ARG A 28 6.49 -7.14 -7.98
C ARG A 28 5.69 -8.39 -8.33
N ALA A 29 4.81 -8.84 -7.42
CA ALA A 29 3.92 -9.97 -7.66
C ALA A 29 2.98 -9.74 -8.85
N ARG A 30 2.52 -8.49 -9.04
CA ARG A 30 1.70 -8.07 -10.18
C ARG A 30 2.52 -7.79 -11.46
N GLY A 31 3.85 -7.94 -11.44
CA GLY A 31 4.72 -7.66 -12.59
C GLY A 31 4.78 -6.19 -13.01
N LEU A 32 4.41 -5.26 -12.12
CA LEU A 32 4.27 -3.85 -12.45
C LEU A 32 5.57 -3.07 -12.22
N SER A 33 5.82 -2.10 -13.11
CA SER A 33 6.83 -1.06 -12.86
C SER A 33 6.31 -0.05 -11.84
N GLN A 34 7.21 0.66 -11.16
CA GLN A 34 6.81 1.75 -10.25
C GLN A 34 6.00 2.85 -10.97
N ARG A 35 6.23 3.07 -12.28
CA ARG A 35 5.44 4.04 -13.08
C ARG A 35 4.02 3.54 -13.31
N ALA A 36 3.85 2.29 -13.72
CA ALA A 36 2.53 1.70 -13.90
C ALA A 36 1.74 1.66 -12.59
N THR A 37 2.42 1.37 -11.47
CA THR A 37 1.81 1.46 -10.13
C THR A 37 1.41 2.88 -9.77
N ALA A 38 2.24 3.88 -10.09
CA ALA A 38 1.90 5.28 -9.86
C ALA A 38 0.65 5.71 -10.64
N GLU A 39 0.54 5.29 -11.90
CA GLU A 39 -0.65 5.53 -12.73
C GLU A 39 -1.91 4.90 -12.12
N GLN A 40 -1.82 3.63 -11.67
CA GLN A 40 -2.95 2.97 -11.00
C GLN A 40 -3.34 3.60 -9.67
N LEU A 41 -2.37 4.13 -8.92
CA LEU A 41 -2.60 4.82 -7.65
C LEU A 41 -3.05 6.29 -7.83
N GLY A 42 -3.03 6.83 -9.05
CA GLY A 42 -3.26 8.26 -9.28
C GLY A 42 -2.17 9.16 -8.67
N MET A 43 -0.94 8.64 -8.55
CA MET A 43 0.20 9.32 -7.93
C MET A 43 1.28 9.66 -8.96
N SER A 44 2.18 10.57 -8.59
CA SER A 44 3.41 10.75 -9.35
C SER A 44 4.38 9.58 -9.12
N PHE A 45 5.23 9.30 -10.10
CA PHE A 45 6.29 8.29 -9.97
C PHE A 45 7.21 8.57 -8.76
N SER A 46 7.58 9.84 -8.53
CA SER A 46 8.45 10.22 -7.42
C SER A 46 7.80 9.99 -6.05
N THR A 47 6.47 10.11 -5.96
CA THR A 47 5.72 9.75 -4.75
C THR A 47 5.79 8.25 -4.49
N VAL A 48 5.59 7.40 -5.50
CA VAL A 48 5.71 5.93 -5.35
C VAL A 48 7.12 5.53 -4.94
N CYS A 49 8.17 6.11 -5.53
CA CYS A 49 9.55 5.85 -5.10
C CYS A 49 9.77 6.23 -3.62
N ARG A 50 9.31 7.41 -3.20
CA ARG A 50 9.40 7.85 -1.79
C ARG A 50 8.67 6.92 -0.84
N ILE A 51 7.50 6.42 -1.21
CA ILE A 51 6.74 5.47 -0.39
C ILE A 51 7.53 4.18 -0.22
N GLU A 52 8.00 3.56 -1.31
CA GLU A 52 8.78 2.30 -1.23
C GLU A 52 10.13 2.45 -0.51
N ASP A 53 10.70 3.65 -0.51
CA ASP A 53 11.92 3.96 0.24
C ASP A 53 11.66 4.36 1.70
N GLY A 54 10.40 4.37 2.15
CA GLY A 54 10.00 4.73 3.51
C GLY A 54 10.15 6.21 3.85
N ARG A 55 10.16 7.09 2.84
CA ARG A 55 10.37 8.55 2.96
C ARG A 55 9.11 9.37 2.74
N ASP A 56 7.96 8.73 2.58
CA ASP A 56 6.65 9.38 2.47
C ASP A 56 5.90 9.29 3.80
N GLY A 57 5.33 10.41 4.25
CA GLY A 57 4.63 10.52 5.54
C GLY A 57 3.19 11.00 5.42
N MET A 58 2.61 11.00 4.21
CA MET A 58 1.26 11.50 4.01
C MET A 58 0.23 10.36 4.21
N VAL A 59 -0.70 10.57 5.14
CA VAL A 59 -1.78 9.61 5.44
C VAL A 59 -2.64 9.31 4.20
N SER A 60 -2.88 10.31 3.33
CA SER A 60 -3.63 10.12 2.09
C SER A 60 -2.98 9.10 1.15
N ASN A 61 -1.65 9.07 1.09
CA ASN A 61 -0.92 8.13 0.25
C ASN A 61 -0.99 6.72 0.84
N ALA A 62 -0.87 6.60 2.17
CA ALA A 62 -1.05 5.33 2.87
C ALA A 62 -2.44 4.72 2.62
N LEU A 63 -3.51 5.54 2.69
CA LEU A 63 -4.87 5.07 2.40
C LEU A 63 -5.04 4.57 0.97
N ALA A 64 -4.53 5.32 -0.02
CA ALA A 64 -4.60 4.92 -1.42
C ALA A 64 -3.83 3.60 -1.66
N VAL A 65 -2.67 3.42 -1.03
CA VAL A 65 -1.91 2.17 -1.12
C VAL A 65 -2.67 1.01 -0.48
N LEU A 66 -3.23 1.18 0.72
CA LEU A 66 -4.02 0.13 1.38
C LEU A 66 -5.22 -0.31 0.53
N ALA A 67 -5.95 0.65 -0.05
CA ALA A 67 -7.08 0.35 -0.94
C ALA A 67 -6.64 -0.38 -2.24
N TRP A 68 -5.44 -0.08 -2.75
CA TRP A 68 -4.88 -0.77 -3.92
C TRP A 68 -4.34 -2.17 -3.60
N LEU A 69 -3.85 -2.39 -2.38
CA LEU A 69 -3.41 -3.69 -1.88
C LEU A 69 -4.60 -4.65 -1.68
N ASP A 70 -5.73 -4.13 -1.20
CA ASP A 70 -6.96 -4.91 -0.95
C ASP A 70 -7.59 -5.48 -2.24
N GLN A 71 -7.33 -4.83 -3.37
CA GLN A 71 -7.71 -5.34 -4.68
C GLN A 71 -6.87 -6.58 -5.00
N THR A 72 -7.40 -7.76 -4.71
CA THR A 72 -6.78 -9.04 -5.10
C THR A 72 -6.83 -9.14 -6.63
N PRO A 73 -5.72 -9.43 -7.34
CA PRO A 73 -5.84 -9.80 -8.74
C PRO A 73 -6.66 -11.10 -8.78
N GLU A 74 -7.84 -11.07 -9.37
CA GLU A 74 -8.55 -12.29 -9.78
C GLU A 74 -7.50 -13.18 -10.45
N ALA A 75 -7.24 -14.35 -9.86
CA ALA A 75 -6.28 -15.29 -10.42
C ALA A 75 -6.77 -15.60 -11.84
N GLY A 76 -6.05 -15.12 -12.85
CA GLY A 76 -6.38 -15.39 -14.24
C GLY A 76 -6.41 -16.90 -14.46
N GLU A 77 -7.59 -17.40 -14.84
CA GLU A 77 -7.83 -18.74 -15.39
C GLU A 77 -7.07 -18.94 -16.71
#